data_AF-K6UMK3-F1
#
_entry.id   AF-K6UMK3-F1
#
_cell.length_a   1.000
_cell.length_b   1.000
_cell.length_c   1.000
_cell.angle_alpha   90.00
_cell.angle_beta   90.00
_cell.angle_gamma   90.00
#
_symmetry.space_group_name_H-M   'P 1'
#
loop_
_entity.id
_entity.type
_entity.pdbx_description
1 polymer ?
#
loop_
_entity_poly.entity_id
_entity_poly.type
_entity_poly.pdbx_seq_one_letter_code
_entity_poly.pdbx_strand_id
1 'polypeptide(L)'
;MVALLPISFFLLSAAYLLSKISPSSQNEVEYIQQEPLDILNLEEGDIEKTEQWKDNEWHNWKLKLEEDWDSFSVSLLKDKKEFMKIKTSELNGWIILEENKWNNFSEYLSEEYKNYLLNKSAKWDDIDWEKWANTEMIAHLDKDYKTWSANTEQSIKDLVRGEWNKWQHDKVSSWLSSSWKQFGAMYWDLQESRNWDLYSHSDEMKEHWIKWNDRNNRENTEWSNWVQNKEYFITYAEHSDIEQWKYDNYSLYNTWRKDFINKWVLEKRWNSILC
;
A
#
# COMPACT_ATOMS: atom_id res chain seq x y z
N MET A 1 -20.56 5.97 -6.09
CA MET A 1 -20.69 4.59 -5.55
C MET A 1 -19.35 4.21 -4.96
N VAL A 2 -19.13 4.55 -3.69
CA VAL A 2 -17.88 4.30 -2.98
C VAL A 2 -18.03 2.94 -2.29
N ALA A 3 -17.17 1.99 -2.66
CA ALA A 3 -17.25 0.62 -2.19
C ALA A 3 -16.96 0.55 -0.68
N LEU A 4 -17.77 -0.26 0.03
CA LEU A 4 -17.70 -0.63 1.45
C LEU A 4 -16.48 -1.51 1.79
N LEU A 5 -15.29 -1.16 1.27
CA LEU A 5 -14.07 -1.94 1.41
C LEU A 5 -13.41 -1.98 2.83
N PRO A 6 -13.66 -1.07 3.81
CA PRO A 6 -12.97 -1.18 5.10
C PRO A 6 -13.52 -2.30 6.01
N ILE A 7 -14.79 -2.68 5.83
CA ILE A 7 -15.47 -3.63 6.73
C ILE A 7 -15.04 -5.08 6.43
N SER A 8 -14.74 -5.41 5.16
CA SER A 8 -14.34 -6.77 4.79
C SER A 8 -12.91 -7.12 5.19
N PHE A 9 -12.00 -6.14 5.23
CA PHE A 9 -10.60 -6.40 5.60
C PHE A 9 -10.43 -6.79 7.06
N PHE A 10 -11.28 -6.29 7.96
CA PHE A 10 -11.19 -6.63 9.38
C PHE A 10 -11.64 -8.07 9.66
N LEU A 11 -12.78 -8.50 9.08
CA LEU A 11 -13.26 -9.88 9.18
C LEU A 11 -12.29 -10.89 8.53
N LEU A 12 -11.69 -10.53 7.39
CA LEU A 12 -10.69 -11.37 6.71
C LEU A 12 -9.36 -11.45 7.48
N SER A 13 -8.94 -10.39 8.16
CA SER A 13 -7.69 -10.40 8.93
C SER A 13 -7.78 -11.29 10.17
N ALA A 14 -8.92 -11.29 10.87
CA ALA A 14 -9.17 -12.20 11.99
C ALA A 14 -9.21 -13.67 11.53
N ALA A 15 -9.90 -13.96 10.42
CA ALA A 15 -9.94 -15.30 9.84
C ALA A 15 -8.55 -15.78 9.33
N TYR A 16 -7.75 -14.88 8.75
CA TYR A 16 -6.40 -15.20 8.26
C TYR A 16 -5.41 -15.46 9.40
N LEU A 17 -5.49 -14.69 10.50
CA LEU A 17 -4.71 -14.93 11.72
C LEU A 17 -5.06 -16.30 12.36
N LEU A 18 -6.32 -16.72 12.32
CA LEU A 18 -6.77 -18.02 12.82
C LEU A 18 -6.33 -19.20 11.93
N SER A 19 -6.25 -19.01 10.62
CA SER A 19 -5.85 -20.07 9.67
C SER A 19 -4.35 -20.44 9.70
N LYS A 20 -3.49 -19.64 10.35
CA LYS A 20 -2.05 -19.90 10.48
C LYS A 20 -1.67 -20.70 11.73
N ILE A 21 -2.66 -21.08 12.55
CA ILE A 21 -2.47 -22.06 13.62
C ILE A 21 -2.49 -23.44 12.96
N SER A 22 -1.36 -24.15 13.04
CA SER A 22 -1.06 -25.39 12.31
C SER A 22 -2.17 -26.46 12.41
N PRO A 23 -2.55 -27.14 11.31
CA PRO A 23 -3.51 -28.24 11.33
C PRO A 23 -2.77 -29.52 11.72
N SER A 24 -2.57 -29.76 13.01
CA SER A 24 -2.03 -31.03 13.49
C SER A 24 -2.80 -31.57 14.68
N SER A 25 -4.02 -32.02 14.41
CA SER A 25 -4.63 -33.25 14.96
C SER A 25 -6.09 -33.29 14.55
N GLN A 26 -6.36 -33.80 13.34
CA GLN A 26 -7.68 -34.33 13.03
C GLN A 26 -7.84 -35.64 13.80
N ASN A 27 -8.23 -35.52 15.06
CA ASN A 27 -9.03 -36.56 15.70
C ASN A 27 -10.45 -35.99 15.71
N GLU A 28 -11.42 -36.80 15.27
CA GLU A 28 -12.85 -36.48 15.38
C GLU A 28 -13.13 -35.97 16.79
N VAL A 29 -13.41 -34.68 16.91
CA VAL A 29 -13.94 -34.12 18.16
C VAL A 29 -15.38 -34.56 18.19
N GLU A 30 -15.61 -35.67 18.89
CA GLU A 30 -16.91 -36.08 19.37
C GLU A 30 -17.56 -34.85 20.02
N TYR A 31 -18.70 -34.39 19.49
CA TYR A 31 -19.43 -33.24 20.04
C TYR A 31 -19.85 -33.58 21.46
N ILE A 32 -19.08 -33.12 22.44
CA ILE A 32 -19.43 -33.24 23.84
C ILE A 32 -20.61 -32.28 24.07
N GLN A 33 -21.84 -32.82 24.08
CA GLN A 33 -22.98 -32.20 24.76
C GLN A 33 -22.65 -32.17 26.26
N GLN A 34 -21.91 -31.16 26.70
CA GLN A 34 -21.80 -30.80 28.11
C GLN A 34 -22.59 -29.51 28.35
N GLU A 35 -23.39 -29.54 29.40
CA GLU A 35 -23.98 -28.35 30.03
C GLU A 35 -22.89 -27.29 30.23
N PRO A 36 -23.20 -25.97 30.13
CA PRO A 36 -22.20 -24.93 30.37
C PRO A 36 -21.56 -25.18 31.74
N LEU A 37 -20.30 -25.58 31.74
CA LEU A 37 -19.55 -25.80 32.98
C LEU A 37 -19.54 -24.47 33.73
N ASP A 38 -20.01 -24.46 34.97
CA ASP A 38 -19.97 -23.29 35.84
C ASP A 38 -18.51 -22.80 35.92
N ILE A 39 -18.26 -21.64 35.30
CA ILE A 39 -16.96 -21.10 34.90
C ILE A 39 -16.26 -20.48 36.11
N LEU A 40 -16.13 -21.23 37.20
CA LEU A 40 -15.35 -20.80 38.36
C LEU A 40 -13.83 -21.00 38.18
N ASN A 41 -13.36 -21.49 37.03
CA ASN A 41 -11.94 -21.84 36.82
C ASN A 41 -11.33 -21.45 35.47
N LEU A 42 -12.06 -20.79 34.57
CA LEU A 42 -11.47 -20.03 33.47
C LEU A 42 -11.56 -18.58 33.92
N GLU A 43 -10.45 -18.04 34.45
CA GLU A 43 -10.32 -16.65 34.88
C GLU A 43 -11.21 -15.73 34.03
N GLU A 44 -12.33 -15.29 34.62
CA GLU A 44 -12.78 -13.93 34.91
C GLU A 44 -12.18 -12.74 34.12
N GLY A 45 -11.43 -12.91 33.04
CA GLY A 45 -10.63 -11.86 32.41
C GLY A 45 -11.43 -10.70 31.80
N ASP A 46 -12.67 -10.95 31.34
CA ASP A 46 -13.58 -9.90 30.89
C ASP A 46 -14.55 -9.40 31.98
N ILE A 47 -14.72 -10.16 33.07
CA ILE A 47 -15.69 -9.84 34.14
C ILE A 47 -15.01 -9.10 35.30
N GLU A 48 -13.72 -9.34 35.54
CA GLU A 48 -12.97 -8.78 36.67
C GLU A 48 -12.78 -7.25 36.55
N LYS A 49 -12.74 -6.72 35.32
CA LYS A 49 -12.56 -5.28 35.07
C LYS A 49 -13.89 -4.61 34.80
N THR A 50 -14.14 -3.48 35.47
CA THR A 50 -15.35 -2.69 35.25
C THR A 50 -15.37 -2.10 33.84
N GLU A 51 -16.57 -1.91 33.28
CA GLU A 51 -16.72 -1.22 31.98
C GLU A 51 -16.10 0.19 32.00
N GLN A 52 -16.18 0.88 33.13
CA GLN A 52 -15.51 2.17 33.31
C GLN A 52 -13.98 2.07 33.15
N TRP A 53 -13.35 1.01 33.66
CA TRP A 53 -11.91 0.81 33.48
C TRP A 53 -11.57 0.56 32.01
N LYS A 54 -12.35 -0.26 31.30
CA LYS A 54 -12.16 -0.55 29.86
C LYS A 54 -12.33 0.71 29.01
N ASP A 55 -13.33 1.53 29.32
CA ASP A 55 -13.55 2.83 28.68
C ASP A 55 -12.36 3.78 28.88
N ASN A 56 -11.76 3.79 30.07
CA ASN A 56 -10.56 4.57 30.36
C ASN A 56 -9.35 4.07 29.57
N GLU A 57 -9.16 2.75 29.45
CA GLU A 57 -8.07 2.18 28.64
C GLU A 57 -8.19 2.58 27.17
N TRP A 58 -9.41 2.54 26.61
CA TRP A 58 -9.67 3.01 25.25
C TRP A 58 -9.38 4.51 25.09
N HIS A 59 -9.81 5.32 26.06
CA HIS A 59 -9.52 6.75 26.06
C HIS A 59 -8.01 7.03 26.08
N ASN A 60 -7.27 6.36 26.97
CA ASN A 60 -5.82 6.47 27.08
C ASN A 60 -5.12 6.03 25.79
N TRP A 61 -5.57 4.94 25.18
CA TRP A 61 -5.05 4.47 23.90
C TRP A 61 -5.26 5.50 22.78
N LYS A 62 -6.44 6.12 22.70
CA LYS A 62 -6.72 7.19 21.72
C LYS A 62 -5.87 8.44 21.94
N LEU A 63 -5.60 8.84 23.18
CA LEU A 63 -4.71 9.98 23.45
C LEU A 63 -3.30 9.70 22.93
N LYS A 64 -2.76 8.52 23.22
CA LYS A 64 -1.46 8.09 22.70
C LYS A 64 -1.46 7.96 21.18
N LEU A 65 -2.57 7.50 20.59
CA LEU A 65 -2.72 7.39 19.14
C LEU A 65 -2.54 8.74 18.44
N GLU A 66 -3.03 9.85 19.01
CA GLU A 66 -2.81 11.20 18.45
C GLU A 66 -1.34 11.63 18.55
N GLU A 67 -0.67 11.37 19.67
CA GLU A 67 0.77 11.65 19.81
C GLU A 67 1.63 10.85 18.80
N ASP A 68 1.28 9.56 18.64
CA ASP A 68 1.91 8.67 17.68
C ASP A 68 1.62 9.11 16.23
N TRP A 69 0.44 9.64 15.96
CA TRP A 69 0.04 10.18 14.66
C TRP A 69 0.88 11.40 14.27
N ASP A 70 1.11 12.33 15.20
CA ASP A 70 1.93 13.51 14.93
C ASP A 70 3.34 13.11 14.52
N SER A 71 3.94 12.17 15.26
CA SER A 71 5.27 11.63 14.94
C SER A 71 5.30 10.94 13.58
N PHE A 72 4.30 10.11 13.28
CA PHE A 72 4.17 9.39 12.02
C PHE A 72 3.98 10.33 10.83
N SER A 73 3.11 11.34 10.95
CA SER A 73 2.80 12.26 9.86
C SER A 73 4.04 13.04 9.40
N VAL A 74 4.90 13.42 10.35
CA VAL A 74 6.17 14.08 10.08
C VAL A 74 7.17 13.12 9.43
N SER A 75 7.31 11.89 9.94
CA SER A 75 8.22 10.91 9.36
C SER A 75 7.80 10.52 7.94
N LEU A 76 6.51 10.32 7.70
CA LEU A 76 5.95 9.97 6.39
C LEU A 76 6.33 10.99 5.31
N LEU A 77 6.15 12.29 5.61
CA LEU A 77 6.51 13.36 4.67
C LEU A 77 8.03 13.44 4.44
N LYS A 78 8.83 13.17 5.47
CA LYS A 78 10.29 13.12 5.36
C LYS A 78 10.73 11.95 4.47
N ASP A 79 10.20 10.76 4.72
CA ASP A 79 10.53 9.55 4.00
C ASP A 79 10.11 9.64 2.53
N LYS A 80 8.92 10.20 2.26
CA LYS A 80 8.50 10.55 0.91
C LYS A 80 9.51 11.46 0.21
N LYS A 81 9.91 12.57 0.85
CA LYS A 81 10.86 13.51 0.26
C LYS A 81 12.21 12.86 -0.04
N GLU A 82 12.69 12.00 0.85
CA GLU A 82 13.94 11.27 0.63
C GLU A 82 13.81 10.27 -0.52
N PHE A 83 12.70 9.53 -0.57
CA PHE A 83 12.41 8.62 -1.68
C PHE A 83 12.33 9.37 -3.03
N MET A 84 11.73 10.55 -3.07
CA MET A 84 11.71 11.39 -4.29
C MET A 84 13.11 11.80 -4.75
N LYS A 85 14.04 12.08 -3.83
CA LYS A 85 15.44 12.35 -4.19
C LYS A 85 16.12 11.11 -4.77
N ILE A 86 15.88 9.93 -4.18
CA ILE A 86 16.38 8.66 -4.72
C ILE A 86 15.85 8.49 -6.15
N LYS A 87 14.57 8.72 -6.40
CA LYS A 87 13.98 8.65 -7.75
C LYS A 87 14.57 9.66 -8.74
N THR A 88 14.89 10.87 -8.30
CA THR A 88 15.65 11.82 -9.13
C THR A 88 17.06 11.32 -9.42
N SER A 89 17.73 10.64 -8.49
CA SER A 89 19.05 10.04 -8.77
C SER A 89 18.95 8.86 -9.75
N GLU A 90 17.88 8.05 -9.66
CA GLU A 90 17.60 6.95 -10.58
C GLU A 90 17.32 7.45 -12.01
N LEU A 91 16.81 8.68 -12.19
CA LEU A 91 16.63 9.28 -13.51
C LEU A 91 17.94 9.33 -14.29
N ASN A 92 19.07 9.64 -13.65
CA ASN A 92 20.37 9.67 -14.32
C ASN A 92 20.78 8.27 -14.80
N GLY A 93 20.53 7.24 -13.98
CA GLY A 93 20.76 5.85 -14.38
C GLY A 93 19.87 5.43 -15.55
N TRP A 94 18.58 5.83 -15.51
CA TRP A 94 17.64 5.59 -16.60
C TRP A 94 18.07 6.29 -17.90
N ILE A 95 18.53 7.55 -17.82
CA ILE A 95 19.08 8.31 -18.96
C ILE A 95 20.26 7.56 -19.60
N ILE A 96 21.21 7.06 -18.80
CA ILE A 96 22.36 6.30 -19.32
C ILE A 96 21.91 5.02 -20.04
N LEU A 97 20.91 4.33 -19.48
CA LEU A 97 20.34 3.14 -20.12
C LEU A 97 19.67 3.47 -21.46
N GLU A 98 18.95 4.58 -21.52
CA GLU A 98 18.34 5.07 -22.76
C GLU A 98 19.41 5.46 -23.80
N GLU A 99 20.45 6.21 -23.41
CA GLU A 99 21.57 6.51 -24.32
C GLU A 99 22.19 5.23 -24.88
N ASN A 100 22.45 4.24 -24.03
CA ASN A 100 23.01 2.97 -24.47
C ASN A 100 22.07 2.21 -25.41
N LYS A 101 20.76 2.21 -25.13
CA LYS A 101 19.74 1.61 -26.00
C LYS A 101 19.77 2.23 -27.38
N TRP A 102 19.81 3.56 -27.47
CA TRP A 102 19.77 4.27 -28.74
C TRP A 102 21.12 4.34 -29.48
N ASN A 103 22.24 4.22 -28.77
CA ASN A 103 23.56 4.07 -29.39
C ASN A 103 23.80 2.67 -29.96
N ASN A 104 23.18 1.64 -29.37
CA ASN A 104 23.22 0.25 -29.83
C ASN A 104 21.88 -0.19 -30.41
N PHE A 105 21.17 0.75 -31.03
CA PHE A 105 19.76 0.60 -31.41
C PHE A 105 19.46 -0.67 -32.21
N SER A 106 20.37 -1.10 -33.09
CA SER A 106 20.22 -2.31 -33.90
C SER A 106 20.09 -3.60 -33.09
N GLU A 107 20.59 -3.63 -31.85
CA GLU A 107 20.51 -4.79 -30.94
C GLU A 107 19.19 -4.81 -30.14
N TYR A 108 18.54 -3.66 -29.97
CA TYR A 108 17.33 -3.49 -29.16
C TYR A 108 16.03 -3.42 -29.98
N LEU A 109 16.13 -3.39 -31.31
CA LEU A 109 14.97 -3.42 -32.19
C LEU A 109 14.37 -4.81 -32.29
N SER A 110 13.04 -4.88 -32.30
CA SER A 110 12.38 -6.08 -32.82
C SER A 110 12.72 -6.24 -34.30
N GLU A 111 12.84 -7.49 -34.74
CA GLU A 111 13.11 -7.81 -36.15
C GLU A 111 12.08 -7.13 -37.09
N GLU A 112 10.82 -7.04 -36.65
CA GLU A 112 9.74 -6.37 -37.37
C GLU A 112 9.98 -4.87 -37.54
N TYR A 113 10.36 -4.16 -36.48
CA TYR A 113 10.61 -2.73 -36.56
C TYR A 113 11.91 -2.43 -37.31
N LYS A 114 12.93 -3.28 -37.15
CA LYS A 114 14.17 -3.19 -37.95
C LYS A 114 13.87 -3.28 -39.44
N ASN A 115 13.09 -4.28 -39.85
CA ASN A 115 12.67 -4.42 -41.24
C ASN A 115 11.80 -3.25 -41.73
N TYR A 116 10.88 -2.75 -40.89
CA TYR A 116 10.11 -1.54 -41.20
C TYR A 116 11.03 -0.33 -41.44
N LEU A 117 11.97 -0.07 -40.53
CA LEU A 117 12.87 1.08 -40.61
C LEU A 117 13.79 0.97 -41.83
N LEU A 118 14.40 -0.20 -42.07
CA LEU A 118 15.25 -0.44 -43.26
C LEU A 118 14.48 -0.22 -44.57
N ASN A 119 13.25 -0.74 -44.66
CA ASN A 119 12.41 -0.53 -45.84
C ASN A 119 12.05 0.94 -46.04
N LYS A 120 11.74 1.65 -44.95
CA LYS A 120 11.39 3.07 -44.96
C LYS A 120 12.60 3.94 -45.31
N SER A 121 13.78 3.58 -44.81
CA SER A 121 15.02 4.36 -44.96
C SER A 121 15.84 4.00 -46.19
N ALA A 122 15.39 3.06 -47.03
CA ALA A 122 16.14 2.56 -48.18
C ALA A 122 16.56 3.65 -49.20
N LYS A 123 15.89 4.81 -49.19
CA LYS A 123 16.19 5.95 -50.07
C LYS A 123 16.49 7.24 -49.31
N TRP A 124 16.63 7.17 -47.99
CA TRP A 124 16.86 8.35 -47.16
C TRP A 124 18.27 8.90 -47.38
N ASP A 125 18.34 10.22 -47.48
CA ASP A 125 19.59 10.96 -47.37
C ASP A 125 19.79 11.44 -45.92
N ASP A 126 20.86 12.22 -45.69
CA ASP A 126 21.16 12.76 -44.36
C ASP A 126 20.04 13.67 -43.82
N ILE A 127 19.30 14.37 -44.70
CA ILE A 127 18.22 15.28 -44.30
C ILE A 127 17.01 14.49 -43.82
N ASP A 128 16.68 13.39 -44.52
CA ASP A 128 15.61 12.48 -44.10
C ASP A 128 15.92 11.85 -42.75
N TRP A 129 17.17 11.43 -42.50
CA TRP A 129 17.61 10.90 -41.21
C TRP A 129 17.55 11.93 -40.09
N GLU A 130 18.01 13.15 -40.34
CA GLU A 130 17.90 14.26 -39.38
C GLU A 130 16.42 14.54 -39.05
N LYS A 131 15.55 14.56 -40.05
CA LYS A 131 14.11 14.75 -39.85
C LYS A 131 13.52 13.62 -39.01
N TRP A 132 13.89 12.37 -39.28
CA TRP A 132 13.43 11.22 -38.50
C TRP A 132 13.87 11.31 -37.03
N ALA A 133 15.14 11.64 -36.78
CA ALA A 133 15.66 11.81 -35.43
C ALA A 133 14.92 12.92 -34.66
N ASN A 134 14.67 14.06 -35.33
CA ASN A 134 13.94 15.18 -34.75
C ASN A 134 12.42 14.98 -34.65
N THR A 135 11.88 13.82 -35.07
CA THR A 135 10.45 13.54 -35.02
C THR A 135 10.15 12.22 -34.33
N GLU A 136 10.38 11.10 -35.02
CA GLU A 136 10.04 9.76 -34.54
C GLU A 136 10.90 9.34 -33.35
N MET A 137 12.20 9.58 -33.38
CA MET A 137 13.09 9.24 -32.25
C MET A 137 12.74 10.04 -31.00
N ILE A 138 12.50 11.36 -31.13
CA ILE A 138 11.99 12.19 -30.02
C ILE A 138 10.67 11.66 -29.48
N ALA A 139 9.74 11.26 -30.37
CA ALA A 139 8.44 10.72 -29.94
C ALA A 139 8.60 9.41 -29.15
N HIS A 140 9.54 8.54 -29.54
CA HIS A 140 9.85 7.32 -28.80
C HIS A 140 10.47 7.63 -27.43
N LEU A 141 11.49 8.48 -27.37
CA LEU A 141 12.09 8.93 -26.11
C LEU A 141 11.06 9.53 -25.16
N ASP A 142 10.17 10.38 -25.67
CA ASP A 142 9.12 11.01 -24.86
C ASP A 142 8.10 10.03 -24.34
N LYS A 143 7.79 9.00 -25.12
CA LYS A 143 6.91 7.92 -24.67
C LYS A 143 7.56 7.16 -23.52
N ASP A 144 8.83 6.79 -23.66
CA ASP A 144 9.57 6.04 -22.66
C ASP A 144 9.72 6.85 -21.36
N TYR A 145 10.03 8.15 -21.46
CA TYR A 145 10.07 9.05 -20.30
C TYR A 145 8.70 9.18 -19.62
N LYS A 146 7.62 9.33 -20.38
CA LYS A 146 6.25 9.40 -19.81
C LYS A 146 5.92 8.13 -19.04
N THR A 147 6.27 6.96 -19.57
CA THR A 147 6.08 5.68 -18.88
C THR A 147 6.92 5.61 -17.60
N TRP A 148 8.21 5.95 -17.66
CA TRP A 148 9.08 5.99 -16.48
C TRP A 148 8.56 6.95 -15.41
N SER A 149 8.15 8.15 -15.81
CA SER A 149 7.63 9.19 -14.92
C SER A 149 6.32 8.76 -14.25
N ALA A 150 5.39 8.16 -15.00
CA ALA A 150 4.12 7.67 -14.46
C ALA A 150 4.33 6.50 -13.47
N ASN A 151 5.21 5.55 -13.79
CA ASN A 151 5.55 4.45 -12.89
C ASN A 151 6.21 4.97 -11.61
N THR A 152 7.06 5.98 -11.74
CA THR A 152 7.74 6.59 -10.59
C THR A 152 6.76 7.35 -9.71
N GLU A 153 5.86 8.15 -10.30
CA GLU A 153 4.76 8.80 -9.59
C GLU A 153 3.93 7.78 -8.80
N GLN A 154 3.55 6.66 -9.43
CA GLN A 154 2.81 5.60 -8.75
C GLN A 154 3.61 5.01 -7.59
N SER A 155 4.91 4.73 -7.77
CA SER A 155 5.75 4.20 -6.69
C SER A 155 5.87 5.13 -5.47
N ILE A 156 5.84 6.45 -5.70
CA ILE A 156 5.85 7.44 -4.61
C ILE A 156 4.52 7.41 -3.86
N LYS A 157 3.39 7.30 -4.56
CA LYS A 157 2.07 7.17 -3.94
C LYS A 157 1.95 5.85 -3.17
N ASP A 158 2.43 4.76 -3.75
CA ASP A 158 2.42 3.44 -3.13
C ASP A 158 3.23 3.40 -1.83
N LEU A 159 4.36 4.12 -1.76
CA LEU A 159 5.11 4.29 -0.51
C LEU A 159 4.24 4.94 0.58
N VAL A 160 3.60 6.07 0.26
CA VAL A 160 2.77 6.81 1.23
C VAL A 160 1.60 5.94 1.71
N ARG A 161 0.89 5.32 0.77
CA ARG A 161 -0.25 4.44 1.08
C ARG A 161 0.18 3.20 1.86
N GLY A 162 1.31 2.60 1.48
CA GLY A 162 1.88 1.43 2.12
C GLY A 162 2.25 1.69 3.58
N GLU A 163 2.97 2.76 3.86
CA GLU A 163 3.33 3.17 5.23
C GLU A 163 2.09 3.51 6.07
N TRP A 164 1.09 4.17 5.48
CA TRP A 164 -0.17 4.43 6.15
C TRP A 164 -0.93 3.16 6.54
N ASN A 165 -1.14 2.25 5.59
CA ASN A 165 -1.84 0.99 5.83
C ASN A 165 -1.11 0.15 6.88
N LYS A 166 0.22 0.10 6.82
CA LYS A 166 1.04 -0.59 7.81
C LYS A 166 0.89 0.04 9.19
N TRP A 167 1.00 1.35 9.29
CA TRP A 167 0.87 2.06 10.57
C TRP A 167 -0.52 1.85 11.20
N GLN A 168 -1.59 1.98 10.42
CA GLN A 168 -2.95 1.69 10.89
C GLN A 168 -3.09 0.27 11.44
N HIS A 169 -2.59 -0.69 10.67
CA HIS A 169 -2.60 -2.10 11.03
C HIS A 169 -1.85 -2.34 12.35
N ASP A 170 -0.64 -1.79 12.47
CA ASP A 170 0.19 -1.92 13.68
C ASP A 170 -0.52 -1.31 14.91
N LYS A 171 -1.14 -0.13 14.76
CA LYS A 171 -1.86 0.53 15.86
C LYS A 171 -3.06 -0.26 16.32
N VAL A 172 -3.96 -0.64 15.41
CA VAL A 172 -5.16 -1.38 15.80
C VAL A 172 -4.81 -2.79 16.29
N SER A 173 -3.80 -3.44 15.72
CA SER A 173 -3.33 -4.74 16.20
C SER A 173 -2.76 -4.64 17.61
N SER A 174 -2.06 -3.56 17.95
CA SER A 174 -1.55 -3.33 19.31
C SER A 174 -2.69 -3.19 20.35
N TRP A 175 -3.80 -2.55 19.97
CA TRP A 175 -4.99 -2.45 20.82
C TRP A 175 -5.64 -3.82 21.05
N LEU A 176 -5.88 -4.55 19.97
CA LEU A 176 -6.49 -5.87 19.98
C LEU A 176 -5.63 -6.91 20.71
N SER A 177 -4.31 -6.69 20.76
CA SER A 177 -3.37 -7.58 21.43
C SER A 177 -3.20 -7.30 22.93
N SER A 178 -3.94 -6.34 23.50
CA SER A 178 -3.95 -6.15 24.94
C SER A 178 -4.51 -7.40 25.63
N SER A 179 -3.87 -7.83 26.73
CA SER A 179 -4.16 -9.11 27.37
C SER A 179 -5.64 -9.25 27.73
N TRP A 180 -6.24 -8.26 28.39
CA TRP A 180 -7.65 -8.29 28.77
C TRP A 180 -8.60 -8.35 27.57
N LYS A 181 -8.25 -7.70 26.45
CA LYS A 181 -9.07 -7.71 25.23
C LYS A 181 -8.98 -9.05 24.50
N GLN A 182 -7.79 -9.67 24.48
CA GLN A 182 -7.61 -11.03 23.97
C GLN A 182 -8.39 -12.06 24.80
N PHE A 183 -8.28 -12.01 26.13
CA PHE A 183 -9.02 -12.92 27.00
C PHE A 183 -10.53 -12.75 26.84
N GLY A 184 -11.02 -11.51 26.79
CA GLY A 184 -12.43 -11.25 26.55
C GLY A 184 -12.92 -11.72 25.19
N ALA A 185 -12.16 -11.48 24.12
CA ALA A 185 -12.49 -12.00 22.80
C ALA A 185 -12.54 -13.53 22.78
N MET A 186 -11.51 -14.20 23.31
CA MET A 186 -11.48 -15.67 23.39
C MET A 186 -12.65 -16.23 24.20
N TYR A 187 -13.02 -15.57 25.30
CA TYR A 187 -14.17 -15.97 26.12
C TYR A 187 -15.46 -15.91 25.30
N TRP A 188 -15.78 -14.79 24.67
CA TRP A 188 -17.03 -14.64 23.92
C TRP A 188 -17.05 -15.47 22.63
N ASP A 189 -15.91 -15.60 21.93
CA ASP A 189 -15.78 -16.50 20.78
C ASP A 189 -16.09 -17.95 21.17
N LEU A 190 -15.60 -18.39 22.34
CA LEU A 190 -15.91 -19.71 22.88
C LEU A 190 -17.41 -19.86 23.17
N GLN A 191 -18.06 -18.84 23.73
CA GLN A 191 -19.51 -18.90 23.99
C GLN A 191 -20.32 -18.91 22.69
N GLU A 192 -19.95 -18.11 21.69
CA GLU A 192 -20.61 -18.09 20.39
C GLU A 192 -20.45 -19.42 19.65
N SER A 193 -19.26 -20.03 19.70
CA SER A 193 -18.98 -21.33 19.07
C SER A 193 -19.81 -22.48 19.67
N ARG A 194 -20.32 -22.31 20.90
CA ARG A 194 -21.16 -23.28 21.60
C ARG A 194 -22.64 -23.15 21.26
N ASN A 195 -22.99 -22.43 20.20
CA ASN A 195 -24.36 -22.11 19.80
C ASN A 195 -25.12 -21.36 20.93
N TRP A 196 -24.79 -20.09 21.08
CA TRP A 196 -25.43 -19.16 22.01
C TRP A 196 -26.97 -19.25 22.06
N ASP A 197 -27.63 -19.56 20.94
CA ASP A 197 -29.09 -19.66 20.86
C ASP A 197 -29.67 -20.99 21.39
N LEU A 198 -28.83 -22.02 21.60
CA LEU A 198 -29.27 -23.35 22.05
C LEU A 198 -29.37 -23.48 23.57
N TYR A 199 -28.80 -22.54 24.34
CA TYR A 199 -28.73 -22.64 25.80
C TYR A 199 -29.41 -21.46 26.50
N SER A 200 -30.06 -21.73 27.64
CA SER A 200 -30.63 -20.68 28.48
C SER A 200 -29.51 -19.97 29.24
N HIS A 201 -29.20 -18.75 28.83
CA HIS A 201 -28.25 -17.88 29.50
C HIS A 201 -28.91 -17.11 30.66
N SER A 202 -28.18 -16.91 31.76
CA SER A 202 -28.62 -16.03 32.84
C SER A 202 -28.77 -14.60 32.32
N ASP A 203 -29.64 -13.81 32.95
CA ASP A 203 -29.84 -12.41 32.56
C ASP A 203 -28.55 -11.59 32.74
N GLU A 204 -27.74 -11.93 33.75
CA GLU A 204 -26.41 -11.36 33.97
C GLU A 204 -25.45 -11.64 32.81
N MET A 205 -25.39 -12.89 32.32
CA MET A 205 -24.52 -13.25 31.20
C MET A 205 -24.94 -12.56 29.90
N LYS A 206 -26.25 -12.41 29.66
CA LYS A 206 -26.77 -11.63 28.51
C LYS A 206 -26.41 -10.16 28.63
N GLU A 207 -26.52 -9.58 29.82
CA GLU A 207 -26.14 -8.18 30.06
C GLU A 207 -24.64 -7.95 29.79
N HIS A 208 -23.77 -8.86 30.24
CA HIS A 208 -22.34 -8.79 29.95
C HIS A 208 -22.03 -8.93 28.46
N TRP A 209 -22.72 -9.82 27.74
CA TRP A 209 -22.56 -9.97 26.29
C TRP A 209 -22.97 -8.71 25.54
N ILE A 210 -24.12 -8.12 25.88
CA ILE A 210 -24.59 -6.85 25.29
C ILE A 210 -23.55 -5.75 25.51
N LYS A 211 -23.04 -5.60 26.74
CA LYS A 211 -21.99 -4.62 27.06
C LYS A 211 -20.71 -4.83 26.24
N TRP A 212 -20.26 -6.08 26.10
CA TRP A 212 -19.09 -6.41 25.30
C TRP A 212 -19.28 -6.05 23.81
N ASN A 213 -20.43 -6.41 23.24
CA ASN A 213 -20.76 -6.12 21.85
C ASN A 213 -20.90 -4.60 21.60
N ASP A 214 -21.62 -3.89 22.48
CA ASP A 214 -21.78 -2.43 22.39
C ASP A 214 -20.43 -1.72 22.47
N ARG A 215 -19.54 -2.15 23.38
CA ARG A 215 -18.18 -1.62 23.50
C ARG A 215 -17.39 -1.81 22.22
N ASN A 216 -17.33 -3.04 21.68
CA ASN A 216 -16.58 -3.32 20.46
C ASN A 216 -17.13 -2.54 19.25
N ASN A 217 -18.46 -2.42 19.13
CA ASN A 217 -19.09 -1.64 18.05
C ASN A 217 -18.74 -0.15 18.15
N ARG A 218 -18.78 0.41 19.37
CA ARG A 218 -18.40 1.80 19.62
C ARG A 218 -16.93 2.04 19.29
N GLU A 219 -16.02 1.20 19.79
CA GLU A 219 -14.58 1.31 19.51
C GLU A 219 -14.27 1.21 18.01
N ASN A 220 -14.89 0.26 17.31
CA ASN A 220 -14.73 0.10 15.86
C ASN A 220 -15.22 1.33 15.09
N THR A 221 -16.34 1.91 15.52
CA THR A 221 -16.88 3.13 14.91
C THR A 221 -15.95 4.32 15.13
N GLU A 222 -15.46 4.49 16.36
CA GLU A 222 -14.55 5.57 16.71
C GLU A 222 -13.21 5.45 15.98
N TRP A 223 -12.64 4.24 15.89
CA TRP A 223 -11.44 3.96 15.09
C TRP A 223 -11.65 4.27 13.61
N SER A 224 -12.76 3.80 13.03
CA SER A 224 -13.06 4.01 11.60
C SER A 224 -13.22 5.51 11.28
N ASN A 225 -13.91 6.24 12.15
CA ASN A 225 -14.06 7.70 12.02
C ASN A 225 -12.70 8.40 12.15
N TRP A 226 -11.88 7.97 13.10
CA TRP A 226 -10.54 8.53 13.30
C TRP A 226 -9.67 8.34 12.06
N VAL A 227 -9.62 7.12 11.51
CA VAL A 227 -8.90 6.81 10.27
C VAL A 227 -9.40 7.68 9.12
N GLN A 228 -10.72 7.75 8.92
CA GLN A 228 -11.32 8.54 7.86
C GLN A 228 -10.98 10.03 7.97
N ASN A 229 -10.90 10.57 9.19
CA ASN A 229 -10.50 11.96 9.42
C ASN A 229 -9.05 12.23 9.00
N LYS A 230 -8.16 11.23 9.07
CA LYS A 230 -6.76 11.37 8.66
C LYS A 230 -6.54 11.12 7.16
N GLU A 231 -7.46 10.47 6.45
CA GLU A 231 -7.35 10.17 5.01
C GLU A 231 -7.13 11.41 4.13
N TYR A 232 -7.66 12.58 4.53
CA TYR A 232 -7.39 13.83 3.82
C TYR A 232 -5.90 14.16 3.81
N PHE A 233 -5.23 14.04 4.95
CA PHE A 233 -3.79 14.28 5.05
C PHE A 233 -3.01 13.26 4.22
N ILE A 234 -3.40 11.99 4.25
CA ILE A 234 -2.73 10.94 3.47
C ILE A 234 -2.87 11.19 1.97
N THR A 235 -4.07 11.54 1.50
CA THR A 235 -4.31 11.92 0.11
C THR A 235 -3.48 13.14 -0.28
N TYR A 236 -3.42 14.16 0.59
CA TYR A 236 -2.53 15.30 0.38
C TYR A 236 -1.07 14.86 0.28
N ALA A 237 -0.61 14.00 1.19
CA ALA A 237 0.74 13.47 1.22
C ALA A 237 1.05 12.59 0.00
N GLU A 238 0.08 11.93 -0.63
CA GLU A 238 0.28 11.19 -1.89
C GLU A 238 0.57 12.14 -3.06
N HIS A 239 -0.06 13.32 -3.08
CA HIS A 239 -0.03 14.21 -4.25
C HIS A 239 0.87 15.44 -4.10
N SER A 240 1.19 15.86 -2.88
CA SER A 240 2.00 17.05 -2.61
C SER A 240 3.35 16.97 -3.33
N ASP A 241 3.86 18.08 -3.82
CA ASP A 241 5.19 18.19 -4.44
C ASP A 241 5.44 17.34 -5.70
N ILE A 242 4.54 16.42 -6.10
CA ILE A 242 4.72 15.51 -7.25
C ILE A 242 4.78 16.28 -8.55
N GLU A 243 3.87 17.23 -8.76
CA GLU A 243 3.83 18.00 -10.01
C GLU A 243 5.08 18.87 -10.17
N GLN A 244 5.55 19.49 -9.08
CA GLN A 244 6.81 20.24 -9.10
C GLN A 244 7.99 19.32 -9.39
N TRP A 245 8.05 18.16 -8.73
CA TRP A 245 9.09 17.16 -8.98
C TRP A 245 9.07 16.67 -10.43
N LYS A 246 7.90 16.40 -11.03
CA LYS A 246 7.77 16.01 -12.44
C LYS A 246 8.27 17.11 -13.37
N TYR A 247 7.95 18.38 -13.08
CA TYR A 247 8.44 19.51 -13.83
C TYR A 247 9.97 19.61 -13.80
N ASP A 248 10.57 19.51 -12.61
CA ASP A 248 12.01 19.61 -12.42
C ASP A 248 12.75 18.47 -13.15
N ASN A 249 12.27 17.23 -13.01
CA ASN A 249 12.84 16.07 -13.70
C ASN A 249 12.64 16.13 -15.22
N TYR A 250 11.50 16.68 -15.70
CA TYR A 250 11.29 16.87 -17.13
C TYR A 250 12.27 17.88 -17.70
N SER A 251 12.64 18.93 -16.95
CA SER A 251 13.66 19.89 -17.37
C SER A 251 15.02 19.23 -17.58
N LEU A 252 15.43 18.35 -16.65
CA LEU A 252 16.65 17.56 -16.76
C LEU A 252 16.63 16.63 -17.98
N TYR A 253 15.55 15.84 -18.10
CA TYR A 253 15.33 14.95 -19.24
C TYR A 253 15.35 15.71 -20.57
N ASN A 254 14.64 16.84 -20.67
CA ASN A 254 14.53 17.61 -21.90
C ASN A 254 15.87 18.21 -22.33
N THR A 255 16.68 18.64 -21.36
CA THR A 255 18.05 19.13 -21.62
C THR A 255 18.89 18.01 -22.20
N TRP A 256 18.95 16.87 -21.51
CA TRP A 256 19.66 15.68 -21.98
C TRP A 256 19.19 15.24 -23.38
N ARG A 257 17.88 15.10 -23.59
CA ARG A 257 17.29 14.65 -24.85
C ARG A 257 17.74 15.51 -26.02
N LYS A 258 17.75 16.83 -25.86
CA LYS A 258 18.19 17.77 -26.90
C LYS A 258 19.67 17.56 -27.22
N ASP A 259 20.52 17.49 -26.20
CA ASP A 259 21.96 17.28 -26.37
C ASP A 259 22.26 15.92 -27.03
N PHE A 260 21.54 14.88 -26.61
CA PHE A 260 21.64 13.54 -27.15
C PHE A 260 21.25 13.49 -28.63
N ILE A 261 20.09 14.03 -29.01
CA ILE A 261 19.64 14.05 -30.41
C ILE A 261 20.61 14.86 -31.28
N ASN A 262 21.04 16.04 -30.83
CA ASN A 262 22.00 16.86 -31.57
C ASN A 262 23.30 16.11 -31.81
N LYS A 263 23.83 15.44 -30.79
CA LYS A 263 25.04 14.61 -30.91
C LYS A 263 24.83 13.44 -31.85
N TRP A 264 23.72 12.72 -31.71
CA TRP A 264 23.38 11.56 -32.54
C TRP A 264 23.30 11.93 -34.04
N VAL A 265 22.73 13.10 -34.34
CA VAL A 265 22.65 13.66 -35.70
C VAL A 265 24.03 14.08 -36.22
N LEU A 266 24.79 14.86 -35.45
CA LEU A 266 26.13 15.32 -35.84
C LEU A 266 27.08 14.16 -36.14
N GLU A 267 26.98 13.08 -35.36
CA GLU A 267 27.81 11.88 -35.51
C GLU A 267 27.26 10.90 -36.57
N LYS A 268 26.13 11.21 -37.22
CA LYS A 268 25.45 10.35 -38.21
C LYS A 268 25.29 8.90 -37.74
N ARG A 269 24.81 8.74 -36.51
CA ARG A 269 24.71 7.44 -35.83
C ARG A 269 23.78 6.45 -36.53
N TRP A 270 22.93 6.89 -37.47
CA TRP A 270 22.16 6.00 -38.34
C TRP A 270 23.00 5.04 -39.17
N ASN A 271 24.28 5.35 -39.43
CA ASN A 271 25.16 4.44 -40.16
C ASN A 271 25.35 3.09 -39.46
N SER A 272 25.25 3.02 -38.12
CA SER A 272 25.29 1.76 -37.38
C SER A 272 23.99 0.96 -37.43
N ILE A 273 22.91 1.55 -37.95
CA ILE A 273 21.62 0.87 -38.21
C ILE A 273 21.62 0.26 -39.61
N LEU A 274 22.32 0.89 -40.55
CA LEU A 274 22.42 0.47 -41.95
C LEU A 274 23.47 -0.63 -42.21
N CYS A 275 24.38 -0.86 -41.26
CA CYS A 275 25.38 -1.94 -41.28
C CYS A 275 24.91 -3.15 -40.48
#